data_AF-A0A847NTP9-F1
#
_entry.id   AF-A0A847NTP9-F1
#
_cell.length_a   1.000
_cell.length_b   1.000
_cell.length_c   1.000
_cell.angle_alpha   90.00
_cell.angle_beta   90.00
_cell.angle_gamma   90.00
#
_symmetry.space_group_name_H-M   'P 1'
#
loop_
_entity.id
_entity.type
_entity.pdbx_description
1 polymer ?
#
loop_
_entity_poly.entity_id
_entity_poly.type
_entity_poly.pdbx_seq_one_letter_code
_entity_poly.pdbx_strand_id
1 'polypeptide(L)'
;MRKTIIGVVPTLTINEGSSPFDDQFKFINSYVKKREDAGGIPIGLLMPDGNFNEEALKICDGFLIPGGSVIRKYIYQIIHYAITNNHPLLGICLGA
;
A
#
# COMPACT_ATOMS: atom_id res chain seq x y z
N MET A 1 -3.86 -4.37 24.66
CA MET A 1 -3.53 -5.13 23.42
C MET A 1 -2.81 -4.21 22.46
N ARG A 2 -1.76 -4.68 21.79
CA ARG A 2 -1.10 -3.93 20.71
C ARG A 2 -2.06 -3.84 19.53
N LYS A 3 -2.33 -2.64 19.02
CA LYS A 3 -3.16 -2.46 17.82
C LYS A 3 -2.37 -2.91 16.59
N THR A 4 -3.02 -3.65 15.70
CA THR A 4 -2.43 -4.14 14.44
C THR A 4 -2.31 -2.99 13.43
N ILE A 5 -1.12 -2.75 12.91
CA ILE A 5 -0.85 -1.70 11.90
C ILE A 5 -0.92 -2.33 10.51
N ILE A 6 -1.77 -1.79 9.64
CA ILE A 6 -1.94 -2.27 8.27
C ILE A 6 -1.43 -1.22 7.29
N GLY A 7 -0.39 -1.56 6.54
CA GLY A 7 0.12 -0.73 5.45
C GLY A 7 -0.84 -0.76 4.26
N VAL A 8 -1.50 0.35 3.99
CA VAL A 8 -2.35 0.55 2.82
C VAL A 8 -1.45 1.01 1.68
N VAL A 9 -1.36 0.20 0.63
CA VAL A 9 -0.59 0.54 -0.58
C VAL A 9 -1.42 1.53 -1.42
N PRO A 10 -0.85 2.64 -1.92
CA PRO A 10 -1.57 3.55 -2.80
C PRO A 10 -1.61 3.03 -4.25
N THR A 11 -2.55 3.57 -5.01
CA THR A 11 -2.44 3.62 -6.48
C THR A 11 -1.66 4.86 -6.89
N LEU A 12 -0.75 4.71 -7.85
CA LEU A 12 0.09 5.80 -8.34
C LEU A 12 -0.39 6.33 -9.70
N THR A 13 -0.52 7.65 -9.78
CA THR A 13 -0.43 8.41 -11.04
C THR A 13 0.96 9.05 -11.01
N ILE A 14 1.87 8.63 -11.91
CA ILE A 14 3.25 9.14 -11.98
C ILE A 14 3.64 9.29 -13.45
N ASN A 15 4.25 10.42 -13.82
CA ASN A 15 4.74 10.73 -15.17
C ASN A 15 3.66 10.66 -16.26
N GLU A 16 2.39 10.87 -15.89
CA GLU A 16 1.27 10.86 -16.83
C GLU A 16 0.93 12.26 -17.38
N GLY A 17 1.56 13.31 -16.84
CA GLY A 17 1.36 14.70 -17.28
C GLY A 17 2.63 15.54 -17.27
N SER A 18 2.51 16.83 -17.62
CA SER A 18 3.64 17.77 -17.76
C SER A 18 3.94 18.56 -16.49
N SER A 19 3.14 18.36 -15.43
CA SER A 19 3.21 19.12 -14.19
C SER A 19 3.66 18.24 -13.02
N PRO A 20 4.50 18.74 -12.09
CA PRO A 20 4.84 18.02 -10.87
C PRO A 20 3.61 17.74 -9.96
N PHE A 21 2.49 18.42 -10.19
CA PHE A 21 1.24 18.16 -9.48
C PHE A 21 0.46 16.94 -10.00
N ASP A 22 0.86 16.38 -11.14
CA ASP A 22 0.22 15.19 -11.72
C ASP A 22 0.66 13.91 -10.99
N ASP A 23 1.81 13.96 -10.33
CA ASP A 23 2.37 12.85 -9.56
C ASP A 23 1.71 12.75 -8.19
N GLN A 24 0.86 11.74 -8.01
CA GLN A 24 -0.03 11.62 -6.86
C GLN A 24 -0.14 10.19 -6.34
N PHE A 25 -0.13 10.08 -5.01
CA PHE A 25 -0.58 8.90 -4.28
C PHE A 25 -2.10 9.00 -4.06
N LYS A 26 -2.84 7.98 -4.48
CA LYS A 26 -4.30 7.91 -4.26
C LYS A 26 -4.64 6.74 -3.35
N PHE A 27 -5.44 7.03 -2.32
CA PHE A 27 -5.94 6.05 -1.36
C PHE A 27 -7.47 6.03 -1.38
N ILE A 28 -8.05 4.84 -1.44
CA ILE A 28 -9.51 4.70 -1.43
C ILE A 28 -9.99 4.65 0.02
N ASN A 29 -10.81 5.63 0.40
CA ASN A 29 -11.32 5.80 1.77
C ASN A 29 -12.02 4.54 2.33
N SER A 30 -12.72 3.78 1.48
CA SER A 30 -13.40 2.55 1.91
C SER A 30 -12.44 1.48 2.44
N TYR A 31 -11.19 1.42 1.97
CA TYR A 31 -10.20 0.47 2.49
C TYR A 31 -9.72 0.88 3.87
N VAL A 32 -9.54 2.18 4.09
CA VAL A 32 -9.14 2.76 5.39
C VAL A 32 -10.23 2.50 6.44
N LYS A 33 -11.48 2.91 6.15
CA LYS A 33 -12.62 2.72 7.07
C LYS A 33 -12.82 1.27 7.50
N LYS A 34 -12.80 0.34 6.55
CA LYS A 34 -12.96 -1.10 6.84
C LYS A 34 -11.83 -1.70 7.68
N ARG A 35 -10.67 -1.03 7.81
CA ARG A 35 -9.60 -1.45 8.73
C ARG A 35 -9.81 -0.86 10.12
N GLU A 36 -10.24 0.39 10.20
CA GLU A 36 -10.62 1.02 11.48
C GLU A 36 -11.80 0.28 12.13
N ASP A 37 -12.83 -0.06 11.36
CA ASP A 37 -14.00 -0.83 11.82
C ASP A 37 -13.60 -2.23 12.34
N ALA A 38 -12.49 -2.78 11.82
CA ALA A 38 -11.92 -4.06 12.25
C ALA A 38 -10.94 -3.93 13.44
N GLY A 39 -10.75 -2.73 13.99
CA GLY A 39 -9.85 -2.45 15.12
C GLY A 39 -8.37 -2.31 14.76
N GLY A 40 -8.04 -2.28 13.46
CA GLY A 40 -6.68 -2.04 12.97
C GLY A 40 -6.37 -0.54 12.80
N ILE A 41 -5.08 -0.21 12.73
CA ILE A 41 -4.59 1.13 12.40
C ILE A 41 -4.13 1.11 10.93
N PRO A 42 -4.87 1.72 10.00
CA PRO A 42 -4.39 1.88 8.63
C PRO A 42 -3.31 2.98 8.56
N ILE A 43 -2.21 2.70 7.86
CA ILE A 43 -1.20 3.71 7.51
C ILE A 43 -0.98 3.72 6.00
N GLY A 44 -0.93 4.90 5.39
CA GLY A 44 -0.62 5.02 3.96
C GLY A 44 0.87 4.82 3.72
N LEU A 45 1.23 3.91 2.81
CA LEU A 45 2.63 3.71 2.43
C LEU A 45 3.02 4.67 1.31
N LEU A 46 4.03 5.49 1.56
CA LEU A 46 4.57 6.43 0.58
C LEU A 46 5.79 5.82 -0.12
N MET A 47 5.87 6.03 -1.42
CA MET A 47 6.95 5.51 -2.26
C MET A 47 7.37 6.54 -3.31
N PRO A 48 8.24 7.50 -2.95
CA PRO A 48 8.76 8.45 -3.92
C PRO A 48 9.41 7.68 -5.08
N ASP A 49 9.11 8.11 -6.30
CA ASP A 49 9.58 7.49 -7.54
C ASP A 49 9.29 5.99 -7.67
N GLY A 50 8.27 5.50 -6.94
CA GLY A 50 7.86 4.10 -6.94
C GLY A 50 8.79 3.15 -6.17
N ASN A 51 9.62 3.66 -5.25
CA ASN A 51 10.48 2.84 -4.40
C ASN A 51 10.07 2.92 -2.93
N PHE A 52 9.95 1.75 -2.29
CA PHE A 52 9.66 1.67 -0.86
C PHE A 52 10.94 1.80 -0.02
N ASN A 53 10.79 2.44 1.15
CA ASN A 53 11.74 2.35 2.24
C ASN A 53 11.39 1.12 3.11
N GLU A 54 12.27 0.14 3.20
CA GLU A 54 12.03 -1.08 4.00
C GLU A 54 11.79 -0.79 5.49
N GLU A 55 12.39 0.26 6.07
CA GLU A 55 12.12 0.64 7.46
C GLU A 55 10.65 1.07 7.66
N ALA A 56 10.05 1.69 6.64
CA ALA A 56 8.63 2.02 6.66
C ALA A 56 7.73 0.79 6.48
N LEU A 57 8.25 -0.31 5.94
CA LEU A 57 7.52 -1.58 5.86
C LEU A 57 7.56 -2.35 7.18
N LYS A 58 8.68 -2.28 7.91
CA LYS A 58 8.89 -2.98 9.20
C LYS A 58 7.90 -2.56 10.30
N ILE A 59 7.35 -1.35 10.23
CA ILE A 59 6.34 -0.87 11.18
C ILE A 59 4.96 -1.49 10.95
N CYS A 60 4.73 -2.11 9.79
CA CYS A 60 3.46 -2.73 9.44
C CYS A 60 3.41 -4.17 9.95
N ASP A 61 2.24 -4.58 10.44
CA ASP A 61 1.95 -5.98 10.75
C ASP A 61 1.44 -6.74 9.53
N GLY A 62 0.97 -6.05 8.50
CA GLY A 62 0.51 -6.62 7.24
C GLY A 62 0.18 -5.55 6.22
N PHE A 63 -0.17 -5.98 5.00
CA PHE A 63 -0.34 -5.10 3.85
C PHE A 63 -1.68 -5.29 3.14
N LEU A 64 -2.25 -4.19 2.66
CA LEU A 64 -3.44 -4.18 1.80
C LEU A 64 -3.05 -3.59 0.44
N ILE A 65 -3.13 -4.41 -0.61
CA ILE A 65 -2.92 -3.99 -2.00
C ILE A 65 -4.29 -3.64 -2.60
N PRO A 66 -4.52 -2.37 -2.98
CA PRO A 66 -5.79 -1.94 -3.53
C PRO A 66 -6.02 -2.54 -4.92
N GLY A 67 -7.28 -2.54 -5.35
CA GLY A 67 -7.58 -2.76 -6.76
C GLY A 67 -7.08 -1.61 -7.63
N GLY A 68 -7.09 -1.83 -8.94
CA GLY A 68 -6.66 -0.84 -9.91
C GLY A 68 -6.72 -1.39 -11.32
N SER A 69 -6.19 -0.63 -12.27
CA SER A 69 -6.13 -1.00 -13.69
C SER A 69 -4.72 -1.33 -14.19
N VAL A 70 -3.67 -1.05 -13.39
CA VAL A 70 -2.28 -1.16 -13.82
C VAL A 70 -1.42 -1.79 -12.73
N ILE A 71 -0.66 -2.84 -13.08
CA ILE A 71 0.35 -3.42 -12.20
C ILE A 71 1.67 -2.67 -12.37
N ARG A 72 2.20 -2.12 -11.28
CA ARG A 72 3.46 -1.37 -11.26
C ARG A 72 4.51 -2.11 -10.44
N LYS A 73 5.79 -1.81 -10.68
CA LYS A 73 6.95 -2.50 -10.07
C LYS A 73 6.87 -2.59 -8.54
N TYR A 74 6.41 -1.54 -7.88
CA TYR A 74 6.29 -1.50 -6.42
C TYR A 74 5.37 -2.58 -5.85
N ILE A 75 4.35 -3.02 -6.61
CA ILE A 75 3.43 -4.08 -6.17
C ILE A 75 4.21 -5.39 -5.98
N TYR A 76 5.15 -5.69 -6.87
CA TYR A 76 6.03 -6.85 -6.71
C TYR A 76 7.00 -6.69 -5.54
N GLN A 77 7.49 -5.47 -5.29
CA GLN A 77 8.36 -5.20 -4.14
C GLN A 77 7.64 -5.47 -2.80
N ILE A 78 6.39 -5.01 -2.65
CA ILE A 78 5.63 -5.23 -1.42
C ILE A 78 5.22 -6.70 -1.25
N ILE A 79 4.84 -7.39 -2.33
CA ILE A 79 4.53 -8.82 -2.30
C ILE A 79 5.78 -9.61 -1.89
N HIS A 80 6.92 -9.32 -2.52
CA HIS A 80 8.18 -9.99 -2.19
C HIS A 80 8.52 -9.78 -0.71
N TYR A 81 8.51 -8.53 -0.24
CA TYR A 81 8.78 -8.20 1.15
C TYR A 81 7.83 -8.94 2.12
N ALA A 82 6.53 -8.95 1.82
CA ALA A 82 5.54 -9.59 2.68
C ALA A 82 5.78 -11.10 2.79
N ILE A 83 6.06 -11.77 1.66
CA ILE A 83 6.35 -13.21 1.64
C ILE A 83 7.65 -13.51 2.38
N THR A 84 8.74 -12.77 2.12
CA THR A 84 10.04 -13.04 2.74
C THR A 84 10.05 -12.82 4.24
N ASN A 85 9.21 -11.91 4.74
CA ASN A 85 9.12 -11.57 6.16
C ASN A 85 7.89 -12.18 6.86
N ASN A 86 7.16 -13.05 6.17
CA ASN A 86 5.96 -13.71 6.69
C ASN A 86 4.88 -12.72 7.21
N HIS A 87 4.73 -11.58 6.53
CA HIS A 87 3.65 -10.64 6.79
C HIS A 87 2.38 -11.04 6.02
N PRO A 88 1.20 -11.03 6.68
CA PRO A 88 -0.07 -11.21 6.00
C PRO A 88 -0.29 -10.12 4.95
N LEU A 89 -0.82 -10.54 3.80
CA LEU A 89 -1.10 -9.68 2.65
C LEU A 89 -2.52 -9.93 2.15
N LEU A 90 -3.25 -8.84 1.91
CA LEU A 90 -4.58 -8.87 1.32
C LEU A 90 -4.57 -8.14 -0.02
N GLY A 91 -4.80 -8.88 -1.09
CA GLY A 91 -5.05 -8.36 -2.43
C GLY A 91 -6.53 -8.09 -2.68
N ILE A 92 -6.88 -6.95 -3.27
CA ILE A 92 -8.25 -6.65 -3.71
C ILE A 92 -8.26 -6.50 -5.23
N CYS A 93 -9.10 -7.27 -5.93
CA CYS A 93 -9.22 -7.22 -7.40
C CYS A 93 -7.87 -7.42 -8.10
N LEU A 94 -7.27 -6.38 -8.69
CA LEU A 94 -5.95 -6.44 -9.31
C LEU A 94 -4.84 -6.90 -8.34
N GLY A 95 -5.03 -6.68 -7.04
CA GLY A 95 -4.09 -7.15 -6.03
C GLY A 95 -4.16 -8.66 -5.74
N ALA A 96 -5.13 -9.39 -6.31
CA ALA A 96 -5.37 -10.82 -6.07
C ALA A 96 -4.87 -11.72 -7.21
#